data_AF-A0A7X3RIT9-F1
#
_entry.id   AF-A0A7X3RIT9-F1
#
_cell.length_a   1.000
_cell.length_b   1.000
_cell.length_c   1.000
_cell.angle_alpha   90.00
_cell.angle_beta   90.00
_cell.angle_gamma   90.00
#
_symmetry.space_group_name_H-M   'P 1'
#
loop_
_entity.id
_entity.type
_entity.pdbx_description
1 polymer ?
#
loop_
_entity_poly.entity_id
_entity_poly.type
_entity_poly.pdbx_seq_one_letter_code
_entity_poly.pdbx_strand_id
1 'polypeptide(L)'
;MDEKNRPNVVLIITDDQGYGTVGVHGNDQVRTPYMDRLANEGVAFDRFYGHPLCSPSRAALMTGRYFYRTGILHTSRGGALMSDDEVTAAELFRDAGYRTGIFGKWHLGDNYPMRPMDQGFEKAVWHKGGGIGQAPVRPNSYFDSLLWREGEDFQAKGYCTDVFFDEALAFIEEYQSEPFFIYIPTNAPHGPLEISDEYADPYREMGLDDSVARIYGMVENIDDNIGRLLELLERLGLDEDTIIIFTSDHGPAGGRYNAGLRSTKGDVYEGGIRVPYFMRWPKGMPAGFKTDKIASHIDVLPTLLSLCNVDSPSDLRMDGVDLTPLIRGHEVEWLDRTLFIQTHRGSRPRQYHNCTALTQRYKWLGYPGTGGQWDFETSSTDPVMELYDLEDDPGEEKEIGGQMPDLVAQMKKDYDAWFDDVASDWQAGVIHIGNSAENPLTLCRYQDSEYISELPHGWRVKIEQSGTYKFRINRESLNGAGALGVQWQGNSQRSPLAAGENTGRFELEAGDGKLEIWFELEDIGRVTFSSNLTIGDVEVDYLG
;
A
#
# COMPACT_ATOMS: atom_id res chain seq x y z
N MET A 1 33.32 5.19 7.25
CA MET A 1 32.97 5.37 8.69
C MET A 1 32.75 3.98 9.26
N ASP A 2 33.04 3.75 10.54
CA ASP A 2 32.80 2.45 11.21
C ASP A 2 31.30 2.06 11.14
N GLU A 3 31.00 0.75 11.14
CA GLU A 3 29.65 0.16 11.28
C GLU A 3 28.81 0.78 12.42
N LYS A 4 29.46 1.46 13.39
CA LYS A 4 28.87 2.13 14.55
C LYS A 4 28.16 3.48 14.29
N ASN A 5 28.09 3.96 13.04
CA ASN A 5 27.60 5.32 12.73
C ASN A 5 26.35 5.36 11.82
N ARG A 6 25.64 4.24 11.64
CA ARG A 6 24.43 4.20 10.83
C ARG A 6 23.20 4.54 11.68
N PRO A 7 22.34 5.51 11.27
CA PRO A 7 21.15 5.86 12.03
C PRO A 7 20.10 4.74 11.93
N ASN A 8 19.24 4.66 12.95
CA ASN A 8 18.03 3.87 12.90
C ASN A 8 16.99 4.51 11.98
N VAL A 9 16.03 3.74 11.50
CA VAL A 9 14.94 4.22 10.64
C VAL A 9 13.60 3.71 11.16
N VAL A 10 12.66 4.63 11.36
CA VAL A 10 11.24 4.32 11.60
C VAL A 10 10.40 5.04 10.54
N LEU A 11 9.78 4.26 9.67
CA LEU A 11 8.89 4.74 8.61
C LEU A 11 7.44 4.45 9.00
N ILE A 12 6.69 5.51 9.29
CA ILE A 12 5.28 5.46 9.67
C ILE A 12 4.44 5.89 8.48
N ILE A 13 3.46 5.07 8.12
CA ILE A 13 2.49 5.41 7.08
C ILE A 13 1.07 5.10 7.55
N THR A 14 0.16 6.03 7.31
CA THR A 14 -1.26 5.89 7.62
C THR A 14 -2.09 5.58 6.37
N ASP A 15 -3.28 5.00 6.57
CA ASP A 15 -4.18 4.56 5.49
C ASP A 15 -5.42 5.45 5.45
N ASP A 16 -5.69 6.10 4.32
CA ASP A 16 -6.79 7.04 4.11
C ASP A 16 -6.71 8.35 4.92
N GLN A 17 -5.60 8.76 5.54
CA GLN A 17 -5.55 9.99 6.36
C GLN A 17 -5.65 11.27 5.51
N GLY A 18 -4.84 11.39 4.45
CA GLY A 18 -4.84 12.55 3.54
C GLY A 18 -4.15 13.80 4.08
N TYR A 19 -3.84 14.74 3.19
CA TYR A 19 -3.05 15.96 3.48
C TYR A 19 -3.62 16.83 4.58
N GLY A 20 -4.93 17.11 4.56
CA GLY A 20 -5.56 18.04 5.50
C GLY A 20 -5.82 17.47 6.90
N THR A 21 -5.60 16.19 7.14
CA THR A 21 -5.94 15.57 8.46
C THR A 21 -4.73 15.61 9.41
N VAL A 22 -4.09 16.77 9.53
CA VAL A 22 -3.02 17.09 10.48
C VAL A 22 -3.06 18.58 10.83
N GLY A 23 -2.69 18.94 12.06
CA GLY A 23 -2.73 20.31 12.58
C GLY A 23 -1.87 21.29 11.77
N VAL A 24 -0.62 20.92 11.48
CA VAL A 24 0.34 21.76 10.71
C VAL A 24 -0.12 22.14 9.30
N HIS A 25 -1.12 21.46 8.74
CA HIS A 25 -1.69 21.78 7.42
C HIS A 25 -2.97 22.64 7.51
N GLY A 26 -3.21 23.28 8.65
CA GLY A 26 -4.27 24.28 8.81
C GLY A 26 -5.60 23.70 9.31
N ASN A 27 -5.61 22.47 9.81
CA ASN A 27 -6.78 21.87 10.44
C ASN A 27 -6.75 22.13 11.95
N ASP A 28 -7.47 23.15 12.40
CA ASP A 28 -7.53 23.56 13.80
C ASP A 28 -8.41 22.65 14.67
N GLN A 29 -9.13 21.71 14.05
CA GLN A 29 -10.06 20.82 14.73
C GLN A 29 -9.42 19.49 15.13
N VAL A 30 -8.47 18.95 14.36
CA VAL A 30 -7.79 17.68 14.65
C VAL A 30 -6.62 17.90 15.61
N ARG A 31 -6.43 17.01 16.60
CA ARG A 31 -5.32 17.08 17.56
C ARG A 31 -4.20 16.14 17.13
N THR A 32 -3.09 16.70 16.64
CA THR A 32 -1.89 15.94 16.23
C THR A 32 -0.58 16.57 16.73
N PRO A 33 -0.42 16.87 18.03
CA PRO A 33 0.78 17.54 18.54
C PRO A 33 2.09 16.83 18.23
N TYR A 34 2.12 15.49 18.12
CA TYR A 34 3.36 14.75 17.87
C TYR A 34 3.72 14.69 16.38
N MET A 35 2.75 14.55 15.47
CA MET A 35 2.97 14.75 14.03
C MET A 35 3.41 16.19 13.74
N ASP A 36 2.78 17.16 14.40
CA ASP A 36 3.15 18.58 14.30
C ASP A 36 4.58 18.81 14.80
N ARG A 37 4.99 18.11 15.87
CA ARG A 37 6.37 18.12 16.37
C ARG A 37 7.35 17.53 15.35
N LEU A 38 7.03 16.40 14.71
CA LEU A 38 7.87 15.84 13.63
C LEU A 38 8.10 16.85 12.50
N ALA A 39 7.04 17.56 12.08
CA ALA A 39 7.13 18.58 11.05
C ALA A 39 7.95 19.80 11.48
N ASN A 40 7.78 20.27 12.72
CA ASN A 40 8.42 21.49 13.23
C ASN A 40 9.87 21.28 13.70
N GLU A 41 10.23 20.07 14.14
CA GLU A 41 11.60 19.70 14.55
C GLU A 41 12.40 19.05 13.41
N GLY A 42 11.77 18.76 12.28
CA GLY A 42 12.38 18.11 11.13
C GLY A 42 12.24 18.89 9.84
N VAL A 43 12.14 18.13 8.75
CA VAL A 43 11.88 18.59 7.40
C VAL A 43 10.44 18.26 7.02
N ALA A 44 9.72 19.24 6.50
CA ALA A 44 8.38 19.05 5.95
C ALA A 44 8.33 19.44 4.47
N PHE A 45 7.64 18.63 3.67
CA PHE A 45 7.34 18.93 2.28
C PHE A 45 5.90 19.38 2.17
N ASP A 46 5.70 20.60 1.65
CA ASP A 46 4.36 21.05 1.32
C ASP A 46 3.81 20.20 0.17
N ARG A 47 4.65 19.83 -0.81
CA ARG A 47 4.24 19.12 -2.03
C ARG A 47 4.88 17.74 -2.16
N PHE A 48 4.43 16.83 -1.31
CA PHE A 48 4.77 15.41 -1.38
C PHE A 48 3.60 14.57 -1.90
N TYR A 49 3.88 13.64 -2.81
CA TYR A 49 2.86 12.93 -3.56
C TYR A 49 2.91 11.40 -3.38
N GLY A 50 1.74 10.80 -3.21
CA GLY A 50 1.41 9.38 -3.26
C GLY A 50 0.72 8.98 -4.57
N HIS A 51 0.55 7.68 -4.82
CA HIS A 51 -0.50 7.22 -5.74
C HIS A 51 -1.86 7.32 -5.05
N PRO A 52 -2.99 7.42 -5.78
CA PRO A 52 -4.30 7.64 -5.14
C PRO A 52 -4.96 6.35 -4.59
N LEU A 53 -4.19 5.28 -4.39
CA LEU A 53 -4.61 3.98 -3.85
C LEU A 53 -3.48 3.32 -3.05
N CYS A 54 -3.85 2.49 -2.07
CA CYS A 54 -2.94 1.94 -1.07
C CYS A 54 -1.84 1.03 -1.64
N SER A 55 -2.15 -0.08 -2.31
CA SER A 55 -1.11 -1.00 -2.85
C SER A 55 -0.14 -0.30 -3.81
N PRO A 56 -0.58 0.52 -4.79
CA PRO A 56 0.34 1.30 -5.63
C PRO A 56 1.32 2.17 -4.84
N SER A 57 0.85 2.93 -3.85
CA SER A 57 1.73 3.78 -3.03
C SER A 57 2.69 2.96 -2.18
N ARG A 58 2.24 1.86 -1.60
CA ARG A 58 3.05 0.98 -0.74
C ARG A 58 4.16 0.31 -1.52
N ALA A 59 3.86 -0.19 -2.72
CA ALA A 59 4.85 -0.81 -3.58
C ALA A 59 5.94 0.19 -3.95
N ALA A 60 5.53 1.37 -4.42
CA ALA A 60 6.45 2.41 -4.82
C ALA A 60 7.29 2.97 -3.66
N LEU A 61 6.73 3.03 -2.45
CA LEU A 61 7.47 3.38 -1.24
C LEU A 61 8.52 2.33 -0.86
N MET A 62 8.18 1.05 -0.98
CA MET A 62 9.07 -0.05 -0.61
C MET A 62 10.16 -0.33 -1.65
N THR A 63 9.95 0.01 -2.93
CA THR A 63 10.91 -0.32 -4.01
C THR A 63 11.59 0.90 -4.62
N GLY A 64 11.11 2.12 -4.35
CA GLY A 64 11.59 3.34 -5.01
C GLY A 64 11.28 3.39 -6.51
N ARG A 65 10.32 2.58 -6.97
CA ARG A 65 9.96 2.38 -8.39
C ARG A 65 8.48 2.63 -8.62
N TYR A 66 8.10 3.05 -9.81
CA TYR A 66 6.69 3.18 -10.16
C TYR A 66 5.96 1.83 -10.08
N PHE A 67 4.74 1.82 -9.54
CA PHE A 67 4.01 0.59 -9.21
C PHE A 67 3.74 -0.36 -10.38
N TYR A 68 3.73 0.12 -11.64
CA TYR A 68 3.66 -0.78 -12.79
C TYR A 68 4.92 -1.63 -12.96
N ARG A 69 6.09 -1.12 -12.61
CA ARG A 69 7.30 -1.96 -12.64
C ARG A 69 7.23 -3.11 -11.65
N THR A 70 6.52 -2.91 -10.54
CA THR A 70 6.44 -3.86 -9.44
C THR A 70 5.33 -4.92 -9.60
N GLY A 71 4.64 -4.94 -10.75
CA GLY A 71 3.52 -5.86 -10.98
C GLY A 71 2.17 -5.44 -10.38
N ILE A 72 2.15 -4.38 -9.56
CA ILE A 72 0.92 -3.88 -8.94
C ILE A 72 0.06 -3.15 -9.99
N LEU A 73 -1.26 -3.27 -9.84
CA LEU A 73 -2.25 -2.55 -10.66
C LEU A 73 -3.20 -1.75 -9.77
N HIS A 74 -3.80 -2.41 -8.77
CA HIS A 74 -4.73 -1.81 -7.81
C HIS A 74 -4.77 -2.63 -6.51
N THR A 75 -5.85 -2.56 -5.75
CA THR A 75 -5.92 -2.96 -4.34
C THR A 75 -6.60 -4.31 -4.04
N SER A 76 -6.94 -5.12 -5.04
CA SER A 76 -7.65 -6.42 -4.89
C SER A 76 -7.66 -7.17 -6.22
N ARG A 77 -8.42 -8.26 -6.36
CA ARG A 77 -8.72 -8.92 -7.65
C ARG A 77 -7.47 -9.21 -8.49
N GLY A 78 -6.41 -9.69 -7.83
CA GLY A 78 -5.12 -10.04 -8.44
C GLY A 78 -4.25 -8.83 -8.81
N GLY A 79 -4.67 -7.62 -8.45
CA GLY A 79 -3.95 -6.37 -8.71
C GLY A 79 -3.01 -5.93 -7.59
N ALA A 80 -3.08 -6.59 -6.42
CA ALA A 80 -2.28 -6.28 -5.22
C ALA A 80 -1.20 -7.33 -4.93
N LEU A 81 -0.68 -7.97 -5.99
CA LEU A 81 0.38 -9.00 -5.93
C LEU A 81 1.67 -8.40 -6.50
N MET A 82 2.61 -8.02 -5.64
CA MET A 82 3.90 -7.48 -6.06
C MET A 82 4.75 -8.60 -6.67
N SER A 83 5.44 -8.32 -7.76
CA SER A 83 6.37 -9.27 -8.37
C SER A 83 7.42 -9.73 -7.35
N ASP A 84 7.72 -11.03 -7.35
CA ASP A 84 8.71 -11.64 -6.47
C ASP A 84 10.16 -11.35 -6.90
N ASP A 85 10.34 -10.73 -8.08
CA ASP A 85 11.63 -10.21 -8.56
C ASP A 85 11.97 -8.80 -8.01
N GLU A 86 11.02 -8.11 -7.36
CA GLU A 86 11.28 -6.79 -6.81
C GLU A 86 12.07 -6.87 -5.51
N VAL A 87 13.02 -5.94 -5.34
CA VAL A 87 13.83 -5.84 -4.12
C VAL A 87 13.26 -4.72 -3.26
N THR A 88 12.86 -5.05 -2.04
CA THR A 88 12.27 -4.11 -1.09
C THR A 88 13.31 -3.38 -0.24
N ALA A 89 12.90 -2.26 0.34
CA ALA A 89 13.66 -1.52 1.34
C ALA A 89 14.14 -2.45 2.47
N ALA A 90 13.26 -3.31 2.98
CA ALA A 90 13.60 -4.22 4.06
C ALA A 90 14.73 -5.18 3.68
N GLU A 91 14.74 -5.73 2.46
CA GLU A 91 15.84 -6.58 2.00
C GLU A 91 17.15 -5.81 1.90
N LEU A 92 17.14 -4.61 1.32
CA LEU A 92 18.35 -3.78 1.22
C LEU A 92 18.91 -3.42 2.60
N PHE A 93 18.04 -3.06 3.55
CA PHE A 93 18.45 -2.74 4.92
C PHE A 93 18.95 -3.98 5.66
N ARG A 94 18.24 -5.11 5.58
CA ARG A 94 18.65 -6.39 6.17
C ARG A 94 20.01 -6.84 5.65
N ASP A 95 20.21 -6.80 4.34
CA ASP A 95 21.46 -7.21 3.70
C ASP A 95 22.62 -6.25 4.07
N ALA A 96 22.30 -5.00 4.45
CA ALA A 96 23.25 -4.05 5.02
C ALA A 96 23.50 -4.23 6.52
N GLY A 97 22.87 -5.22 7.17
CA GLY A 97 23.07 -5.55 8.59
C GLY A 97 22.09 -4.85 9.55
N TYR A 98 20.99 -4.29 9.05
CA TYR A 98 19.92 -3.79 9.90
C TYR A 98 19.01 -4.92 10.38
N ARG A 99 18.44 -4.74 11.57
CA ARG A 99 17.27 -5.50 12.02
C ARG A 99 16.01 -4.94 11.37
N THR A 100 15.15 -5.79 10.82
CA THR A 100 13.96 -5.33 10.07
C THR A 100 12.65 -5.76 10.71
N GLY A 101 11.73 -4.80 10.85
CA GLY A 101 10.42 -5.01 11.47
C GLY A 101 9.27 -4.38 10.68
N ILE A 102 8.14 -5.08 10.55
CA ILE A 102 6.88 -4.54 10.03
C ILE A 102 5.74 -4.79 11.01
N PHE A 103 4.98 -3.73 11.29
CA PHE A 103 3.87 -3.77 12.24
C PHE A 103 2.65 -3.05 11.67
N GLY A 104 1.76 -3.79 11.00
CA GLY A 104 0.54 -3.21 10.41
C GLY A 104 0.11 -3.81 9.08
N LYS A 105 -0.40 -2.98 8.17
CA LYS A 105 -0.86 -3.35 6.83
C LYS A 105 0.29 -3.58 5.86
N TRP A 106 0.34 -4.75 5.22
CA TRP A 106 1.29 -5.02 4.12
C TRP A 106 0.69 -4.66 2.75
N HIS A 107 -0.29 -5.46 2.31
CA HIS A 107 -1.10 -5.26 1.10
C HIS A 107 -0.31 -5.25 -0.24
N LEU A 108 0.77 -6.03 -0.28
CA LEU A 108 1.59 -6.31 -1.47
C LEU A 108 1.65 -7.80 -1.82
N GLY A 109 0.77 -8.61 -1.20
CA GLY A 109 0.66 -10.05 -1.40
C GLY A 109 0.53 -10.78 -0.06
N ASP A 110 -0.47 -11.66 0.05
CA ASP A 110 -0.76 -12.40 1.30
C ASP A 110 -0.18 -13.82 1.32
N ASN A 111 0.38 -14.27 0.20
CA ASN A 111 0.93 -15.62 0.02
C ASN A 111 2.41 -15.57 -0.35
N TYR A 112 3.11 -16.68 -0.08
CA TYR A 112 4.49 -16.88 -0.47
C TYR A 112 4.64 -16.79 -2.02
N PRO A 113 5.70 -16.11 -2.51
CA PRO A 113 6.82 -15.51 -1.79
C PRO A 113 6.67 -14.00 -1.49
N MET A 114 5.45 -13.47 -1.43
CA MET A 114 5.18 -12.03 -1.31
C MET A 114 4.84 -11.58 0.11
N ARG A 115 4.82 -12.46 1.12
CA ARG A 115 4.49 -12.08 2.51
C ARG A 115 5.60 -11.19 3.08
N PRO A 116 5.36 -10.40 4.13
CA PRO A 116 6.39 -9.51 4.66
C PRO A 116 7.68 -10.23 5.07
N MET A 117 7.55 -11.42 5.67
CA MET A 117 8.68 -12.29 6.06
C MET A 117 9.49 -12.85 4.88
N ASP A 118 8.87 -12.93 3.70
CA ASP A 118 9.55 -13.35 2.47
C ASP A 118 10.23 -12.13 1.80
N GLN A 119 9.80 -10.93 2.15
CA GLN A 119 10.16 -9.64 1.54
C GLN A 119 11.01 -8.79 2.51
N GLY A 120 11.99 -9.42 3.18
CA GLY A 120 13.01 -8.69 3.93
C GLY A 120 12.76 -8.49 5.42
N PHE A 121 11.52 -8.64 5.91
CA PHE A 121 11.20 -8.36 7.32
C PHE A 121 11.46 -9.57 8.23
N GLU A 122 12.42 -9.44 9.15
CA GLU A 122 12.73 -10.50 10.13
C GLU A 122 11.64 -10.63 11.21
N LYS A 123 11.04 -9.51 11.62
CA LYS A 123 9.89 -9.47 12.53
C LYS A 123 8.69 -8.90 11.82
N ALA A 124 7.58 -9.64 11.84
CA ALA A 124 6.36 -9.24 11.16
C ALA A 124 5.14 -9.52 12.02
N VAL A 125 4.37 -8.47 12.32
CA VAL A 125 2.99 -8.54 12.82
C VAL A 125 2.10 -7.76 11.88
N TRP A 126 1.22 -8.44 11.14
CA TRP A 126 0.44 -7.80 10.09
C TRP A 126 -0.98 -8.32 9.99
N HIS A 127 -1.82 -7.64 9.21
CA HIS A 127 -3.11 -8.20 8.77
C HIS A 127 -3.09 -8.46 7.26
N LYS A 128 -3.80 -9.51 6.84
CA LYS A 128 -4.00 -9.82 5.42
C LYS A 128 -5.00 -8.87 4.75
N GLY A 129 -4.93 -8.78 3.42
CA GLY A 129 -5.82 -7.99 2.58
C GLY A 129 -5.68 -6.47 2.75
N GLY A 130 -6.62 -5.76 2.14
CA GLY A 130 -6.57 -4.30 2.05
C GLY A 130 -7.10 -3.51 3.24
N GLY A 131 -7.66 -4.18 4.24
CA GLY A 131 -8.16 -3.52 5.44
C GLY A 131 -8.77 -4.52 6.42
N ILE A 132 -8.82 -4.15 7.69
CA ILE A 132 -9.43 -4.97 8.73
C ILE A 132 -10.92 -5.18 8.42
N GLY A 133 -11.38 -6.43 8.52
CA GLY A 133 -12.76 -6.83 8.25
C GLY A 133 -13.08 -7.02 6.76
N GLN A 134 -12.07 -7.03 5.88
CA GLN A 134 -12.18 -7.38 4.46
C GLN A 134 -11.67 -8.80 4.19
N ALA A 135 -12.04 -9.38 3.04
CA ALA A 135 -11.46 -10.65 2.62
C ALA A 135 -9.91 -10.53 2.54
N PRO A 136 -9.16 -11.55 3.00
CA PRO A 136 -9.64 -12.91 3.36
C PRO A 136 -10.19 -13.08 4.79
N VAL A 137 -10.21 -12.03 5.62
CA VAL A 137 -10.45 -12.14 7.07
C VAL A 137 -11.71 -11.39 7.47
N ARG A 138 -12.83 -12.10 7.53
CA ARG A 138 -14.13 -11.52 7.89
C ARG A 138 -14.99 -12.53 8.68
N PRO A 139 -15.69 -12.09 9.75
CA PRO A 139 -15.58 -10.76 10.37
C PRO A 139 -14.22 -10.58 11.06
N ASN A 140 -13.76 -9.33 11.14
CA ASN A 140 -12.61 -8.88 11.91
C ASN A 140 -12.87 -7.43 12.33
N SER A 141 -12.24 -6.98 13.41
CA SER A 141 -12.47 -5.66 14.03
C SER A 141 -11.14 -5.02 14.38
N TYR A 142 -11.10 -3.69 14.53
CA TYR A 142 -9.94 -2.98 15.06
C TYR A 142 -9.70 -3.30 16.54
N PHE A 143 -10.71 -3.80 17.26
CA PHE A 143 -10.57 -4.28 18.63
C PHE A 143 -10.46 -5.80 18.64
N ASP A 144 -9.45 -6.30 19.36
CA ASP A 144 -9.14 -7.73 19.44
C ASP A 144 -9.04 -8.35 18.04
N SER A 145 -8.23 -7.75 17.16
CA SER A 145 -8.09 -8.18 15.77
C SER A 145 -7.43 -9.54 15.64
N LEU A 146 -7.86 -10.33 14.66
CA LEU A 146 -7.05 -11.45 14.16
C LEU A 146 -5.98 -10.89 13.21
N LEU A 147 -4.72 -11.13 13.56
CA LEU A 147 -3.51 -10.74 12.86
C LEU A 147 -2.66 -11.98 12.54
N TRP A 148 -1.50 -11.77 11.92
CA TRP A 148 -0.46 -12.78 11.69
C TRP A 148 0.84 -12.32 12.34
N ARG A 149 1.51 -13.23 13.03
CA ARG A 149 2.88 -13.04 13.53
C ARG A 149 3.77 -14.12 12.93
N GLU A 150 4.76 -13.72 12.15
CA GLU A 150 5.75 -14.65 11.54
C GLU A 150 5.08 -15.84 10.79
N GLY A 151 3.90 -15.61 10.21
CA GLY A 151 3.14 -16.62 9.46
C GLY A 151 2.08 -17.38 10.25
N GLU A 152 2.03 -17.22 11.57
CA GLU A 152 1.03 -17.85 12.45
C GLU A 152 -0.09 -16.89 12.83
N ASP A 153 -1.30 -17.44 13.05
CA ASP A 153 -2.45 -16.66 13.53
C ASP A 153 -2.14 -16.04 14.91
N PHE A 154 -2.36 -14.74 15.04
CA PHE A 154 -2.15 -13.97 16.26
C PHE A 154 -3.43 -13.21 16.64
N GLN A 155 -4.12 -13.71 17.66
CA GLN A 155 -5.30 -13.05 18.22
C GLN A 155 -4.84 -11.91 19.15
N ALA A 156 -4.87 -10.69 18.64
CA ALA A 156 -4.48 -9.50 19.39
C ALA A 156 -5.50 -9.18 20.49
N LYS A 157 -5.07 -8.35 21.45
CA LYS A 157 -5.92 -7.79 22.50
C LYS A 157 -5.83 -6.28 22.49
N GLY A 158 -6.96 -5.60 22.59
CA GLY A 158 -7.04 -4.13 22.51
C GLY A 158 -7.12 -3.62 21.08
N TYR A 159 -6.80 -2.35 20.89
CA TYR A 159 -6.91 -1.66 19.61
C TYR A 159 -5.70 -1.97 18.71
N CYS A 160 -5.92 -2.32 17.45
CA CYS A 160 -4.85 -2.83 16.57
C CYS A 160 -3.74 -1.82 16.33
N THR A 161 -4.04 -0.52 16.24
CA THR A 161 -3.01 0.53 16.13
C THR A 161 -2.07 0.51 17.33
N ASP A 162 -2.62 0.42 18.55
CA ASP A 162 -1.80 0.33 19.76
C ASP A 162 -0.94 -0.93 19.74
N VAL A 163 -1.51 -2.07 19.32
CA VAL A 163 -0.79 -3.34 19.19
C VAL A 163 0.38 -3.22 18.21
N PHE A 164 0.18 -2.60 17.04
CA PHE A 164 1.26 -2.42 16.07
C PHE A 164 2.40 -1.55 16.63
N PHE A 165 2.08 -0.48 17.35
CA PHE A 165 3.10 0.31 18.02
C PHE A 165 3.74 -0.44 19.19
N ASP A 166 3.00 -1.20 19.99
CA ASP A 166 3.55 -2.02 21.07
C ASP A 166 4.61 -3.00 20.56
N GLU A 167 4.34 -3.68 19.44
CA GLU A 167 5.30 -4.59 18.80
C GLU A 167 6.54 -3.83 18.28
N ALA A 168 6.35 -2.63 17.70
CA ALA A 168 7.45 -1.78 17.26
C ALA A 168 8.32 -1.28 18.42
N LEU A 169 7.70 -0.85 19.53
CA LEU A 169 8.39 -0.39 20.74
C LEU A 169 9.16 -1.54 21.39
N ALA A 170 8.57 -2.74 21.47
CA ALA A 170 9.24 -3.94 21.98
C ALA A 170 10.44 -4.33 21.10
N PHE A 171 10.30 -4.23 19.78
CA PHE A 171 11.38 -4.46 18.83
C PHE A 171 12.55 -3.48 19.07
N ILE A 172 12.27 -2.19 19.26
CA ILE A 172 13.30 -1.18 19.55
C ILE A 172 14.02 -1.51 20.87
N GLU A 173 13.29 -1.91 21.92
CA GLU A 173 13.90 -2.30 23.20
C GLU A 173 14.80 -3.54 23.06
N GLU A 174 14.40 -4.52 22.25
CA GLU A 174 15.18 -5.73 21.95
C GLU A 174 16.47 -5.41 21.19
N TYR A 175 16.37 -4.59 20.14
CA TYR A 175 17.48 -4.32 19.20
C TYR A 175 18.17 -2.97 19.39
N GLN A 176 18.02 -2.31 20.54
CA GLN A 176 18.58 -0.97 20.82
C GLN A 176 20.10 -0.82 20.64
N SER A 177 20.84 -1.92 20.50
CA SER A 177 22.30 -1.93 20.27
C SER A 177 22.71 -2.20 18.81
N GLU A 178 21.72 -2.42 17.93
CA GLU A 178 21.89 -2.72 16.51
C GLU A 178 21.08 -1.69 15.68
N PRO A 179 21.52 -1.34 14.47
CA PRO A 179 20.73 -0.47 13.61
C PRO A 179 19.44 -1.19 13.18
N PHE A 180 18.31 -0.47 13.15
CA PHE A 180 17.03 -1.05 12.75
C PHE A 180 16.27 -0.25 11.69
N PHE A 181 15.52 -0.97 10.86
CA PHE A 181 14.55 -0.44 9.90
C PHE A 181 13.17 -0.97 10.27
N ILE A 182 12.31 -0.07 10.75
CA ILE A 182 10.95 -0.38 11.16
C ILE A 182 9.97 0.28 10.19
N TYR A 183 9.02 -0.49 9.70
CA TYR A 183 7.88 -0.02 8.93
C TYR A 183 6.61 -0.18 9.77
N ILE A 184 5.95 0.94 10.11
CA ILE A 184 4.67 0.97 10.86
C ILE A 184 3.55 1.44 9.93
N PRO A 185 3.01 0.55 9.09
CA PRO A 185 1.88 0.86 8.25
C PRO A 185 0.55 0.71 8.97
N THR A 186 0.07 1.73 9.67
CA THR A 186 -1.23 1.65 10.32
C THR A 186 -2.34 1.46 9.28
N ASN A 187 -3.32 0.61 9.59
CA ASN A 187 -4.56 0.52 8.85
C ASN A 187 -5.51 1.67 9.20
N ALA A 188 -5.30 2.36 10.32
CA ALA A 188 -6.04 3.57 10.66
C ALA A 188 -5.56 4.77 9.80
N PRO A 189 -6.45 5.74 9.48
CA PRO A 189 -7.89 5.78 9.78
C PRO A 189 -8.83 5.15 8.72
N HIS A 190 -8.39 4.16 7.93
CA HIS A 190 -9.26 3.45 6.97
C HIS A 190 -10.49 2.84 7.67
N GLY A 191 -11.59 2.64 6.92
CA GLY A 191 -12.79 1.98 7.45
C GLY A 191 -12.60 0.48 7.73
N PRO A 192 -13.39 -0.14 8.63
CA PRO A 192 -14.45 0.44 9.46
C PRO A 192 -13.93 1.45 10.50
N LEU A 193 -14.72 2.50 10.77
CA LEU A 193 -14.35 3.62 11.65
C LEU A 193 -14.53 3.26 13.13
N GLU A 194 -13.77 2.26 13.58
CA GLU A 194 -13.81 1.75 14.94
C GLU A 194 -12.76 2.46 15.79
N ILE A 195 -13.20 3.11 16.86
CA ILE A 195 -12.39 3.77 17.88
C ILE A 195 -13.24 3.94 19.15
N SER A 196 -12.60 4.07 20.31
CA SER A 196 -13.31 4.35 21.57
C SER A 196 -13.99 5.71 21.54
N ASP A 197 -15.10 5.84 22.28
CA ASP A 197 -15.80 7.11 22.38
C ASP A 197 -14.97 8.17 23.11
N GLU A 198 -14.00 7.79 23.96
CA GLU A 198 -13.07 8.73 24.59
C GLU A 198 -12.27 9.56 23.58
N TYR A 199 -11.91 8.97 22.44
CA TYR A 199 -11.25 9.67 21.34
C TYR A 199 -12.24 10.43 20.45
N ALA A 200 -13.45 9.91 20.22
CA ALA A 200 -14.41 10.52 19.28
C ALA A 200 -15.28 11.63 19.91
N ASP A 201 -15.62 11.53 21.19
CA ASP A 201 -16.52 12.46 21.90
C ASP A 201 -16.03 13.92 21.88
N PRO A 202 -14.73 14.23 22.09
CA PRO A 202 -14.24 15.61 22.00
C PRO A 202 -14.57 16.26 20.65
N TYR A 203 -14.48 15.50 19.56
CA TYR A 203 -14.79 15.97 18.21
C TYR A 203 -16.31 16.07 17.97
N ARG A 204 -17.11 15.16 18.53
CA ARG A 204 -18.58 15.27 18.51
C ARG A 204 -19.06 16.51 19.25
N GLU A 205 -18.45 16.83 20.39
CA GLU A 205 -18.74 18.03 21.18
C GLU A 205 -18.39 19.32 20.44
N MET A 206 -17.42 19.28 19.52
CA MET A 206 -17.13 20.38 18.57
C MET A 206 -18.17 20.51 17.44
N GLY A 207 -19.14 19.59 17.36
CA GLY A 207 -20.20 19.59 16.36
C GLY A 207 -19.81 18.91 15.03
N LEU A 208 -18.75 18.09 15.02
CA LEU A 208 -18.36 17.32 13.84
C LEU A 208 -19.30 16.12 13.62
N ASP A 209 -19.47 15.75 12.34
CA ASP A 209 -20.17 14.51 11.96
C ASP A 209 -19.49 13.29 12.60
N ASP A 210 -20.27 12.27 13.00
CA ASP A 210 -19.73 11.09 13.71
C ASP A 210 -18.62 10.38 12.91
N SER A 211 -18.73 10.33 11.57
CA SER A 211 -17.68 9.74 10.75
C SER A 211 -16.38 10.52 10.83
N VAL A 212 -16.44 11.86 10.79
CA VAL A 212 -15.27 12.74 10.92
C VAL A 212 -14.71 12.68 12.34
N ALA A 213 -15.59 12.68 13.36
CA ALA A 213 -15.19 12.56 14.75
C ALA A 213 -14.44 11.26 15.04
N ARG A 214 -14.92 10.13 14.49
CA ARG A 214 -14.24 8.84 14.59
C ARG A 214 -12.89 8.83 13.85
N ILE A 215 -12.84 9.38 12.63
CA ILE A 215 -11.58 9.51 11.86
C ILE A 215 -10.55 10.34 12.65
N TYR A 216 -10.96 11.49 13.20
CA TYR A 216 -10.07 12.34 13.99
C TYR A 216 -9.65 11.65 15.29
N GLY A 217 -10.54 10.89 15.93
CA GLY A 217 -10.19 10.05 17.07
C GLY A 217 -9.16 8.96 16.74
N MET A 218 -9.29 8.30 15.58
CA MET A 218 -8.30 7.32 15.10
C MET A 218 -6.94 7.99 14.81
N VAL A 219 -6.95 9.18 14.22
CA VAL A 219 -5.72 9.95 13.94
C VAL A 219 -5.05 10.43 15.23
N GLU A 220 -5.82 10.89 16.22
CA GLU A 220 -5.28 11.26 17.53
C GLU A 220 -4.68 10.04 18.26
N ASN A 221 -5.28 8.86 18.16
CA ASN A 221 -4.67 7.63 18.69
C ASN A 221 -3.34 7.28 18.00
N ILE A 222 -3.21 7.48 16.68
CA ILE A 222 -1.92 7.34 15.98
C ILE A 222 -0.92 8.37 16.53
N ASP A 223 -1.35 9.62 16.70
CA ASP A 223 -0.50 10.69 17.22
C ASP A 223 0.03 10.39 18.63
N ASP A 224 -0.83 9.92 19.55
CA ASP A 224 -0.44 9.49 20.90
C ASP A 224 0.62 8.38 20.85
N ASN A 225 0.48 7.42 19.93
CA ASN A 225 1.43 6.35 19.72
C ASN A 225 2.78 6.84 19.14
N ILE A 226 2.77 7.88 18.30
CA ILE A 226 4.00 8.58 17.89
C ILE A 226 4.64 9.25 19.12
N GLY A 227 3.85 9.82 20.03
CA GLY A 227 4.34 10.34 21.31
C GLY A 227 5.07 9.28 22.13
N ARG A 228 4.46 8.09 22.30
CA ARG A 228 5.07 6.94 22.98
C ARG A 228 6.39 6.50 22.34
N LEU A 229 6.46 6.51 21.00
CA LEU A 229 7.69 6.22 20.26
C LEU A 229 8.79 7.23 20.55
N LEU A 230 8.48 8.54 20.48
CA LEU A 230 9.45 9.59 20.76
C LEU A 230 9.97 9.52 22.21
N GLU A 231 9.07 9.29 23.18
CA GLU A 231 9.44 9.09 24.59
C GLU A 231 10.34 7.88 24.81
N LEU A 232 10.08 6.76 24.13
CA LEU A 232 10.94 5.58 24.18
C LEU A 232 12.33 5.88 23.63
N LEU A 233 12.42 6.49 22.45
CA LEU A 233 13.69 6.81 21.80
C LEU A 233 14.53 7.77 22.66
N GLU A 234 13.90 8.77 23.30
CA GLU A 234 14.57 9.65 24.25
C GLU A 234 15.09 8.88 25.46
N ARG A 235 14.23 8.03 26.06
CA ARG A 235 14.58 7.20 27.23
C ARG A 235 15.76 6.26 26.96
N LEU A 236 15.83 5.69 25.76
CA LEU A 236 16.92 4.80 25.35
C LEU A 236 18.16 5.55 24.84
N GLY A 237 18.09 6.87 24.67
CA GLY A 237 19.18 7.66 24.10
C GLY A 237 19.38 7.44 22.59
N LEU A 238 18.33 7.01 21.88
CA LEU A 238 18.33 6.74 20.44
C LEU A 238 17.75 7.89 19.60
N ASP A 239 17.08 8.86 20.22
CA ASP A 239 16.34 9.93 19.54
C ASP A 239 17.19 10.71 18.53
N GLU A 240 18.40 11.11 18.94
CA GLU A 240 19.31 11.89 18.10
C GLU A 240 19.75 11.12 16.83
N ASP A 241 19.87 9.80 16.90
CA ASP A 241 20.39 8.94 15.82
C ASP A 241 19.31 8.07 15.16
N THR A 242 18.05 8.50 15.23
CA THR A 242 16.91 7.84 14.58
C THR A 242 16.25 8.77 13.57
N ILE A 243 16.15 8.31 12.32
CA ILE A 243 15.36 8.94 11.28
C ILE A 243 13.91 8.48 11.45
N ILE A 244 12.99 9.42 11.70
CA ILE A 244 11.56 9.15 11.77
C ILE A 244 10.88 9.82 10.58
N ILE A 245 10.20 9.03 9.76
CA ILE A 245 9.39 9.51 8.64
C ILE A 245 7.91 9.27 8.96
N PHE A 246 7.08 10.28 8.73
CA PHE A 246 5.62 10.16 8.77
C PHE A 246 5.03 10.55 7.42
N THR A 247 4.12 9.73 6.89
CA THR A 247 3.35 10.03 5.68
C THR A 247 1.98 9.32 5.65
N SER A 248 1.20 9.54 4.60
CA SER A 248 -0.03 8.79 4.31
C SER A 248 0.10 8.13 2.94
N ASP A 249 -0.54 6.99 2.72
CA ASP A 249 -0.47 6.32 1.41
C ASP A 249 -1.14 7.11 0.29
N HIS A 250 -2.25 7.78 0.58
CA HIS A 250 -2.95 8.63 -0.37
C HIS A 250 -3.88 9.65 0.31
N GLY A 251 -4.65 10.39 -0.50
CA GLY A 251 -5.65 11.35 -0.04
C GLY A 251 -6.77 10.74 0.82
N PRO A 252 -7.60 11.57 1.47
CA PRO A 252 -8.58 11.10 2.44
C PRO A 252 -9.67 10.25 1.77
N ALA A 253 -10.21 9.24 2.47
CA ALA A 253 -11.48 8.63 2.09
C ALA A 253 -12.65 9.29 2.82
N GLY A 254 -13.70 9.69 2.09
CA GLY A 254 -14.85 10.40 2.67
C GLY A 254 -14.60 11.91 2.85
N GLY A 255 -15.69 12.67 3.03
CA GLY A 255 -15.65 14.13 3.09
C GLY A 255 -15.20 14.66 4.46
N ARG A 256 -14.14 15.46 4.47
CA ARG A 256 -13.66 16.24 5.63
C ARG A 256 -12.72 17.35 5.17
N TYR A 257 -12.15 18.12 6.10
CA TYR A 257 -11.16 19.15 5.78
C TYR A 257 -9.97 18.54 5.00
N ASN A 258 -9.73 19.05 3.79
CA ASN A 258 -8.65 18.60 2.91
C ASN A 258 -7.76 19.77 2.45
N ALA A 259 -7.54 20.76 3.31
CA ALA A 259 -6.69 21.93 3.05
C ALA A 259 -7.02 22.72 1.76
N GLY A 260 -8.30 22.74 1.35
CA GLY A 260 -8.74 23.38 0.11
C GLY A 260 -8.38 22.63 -1.18
N LEU A 261 -7.82 21.42 -1.08
CA LEU A 261 -7.45 20.58 -2.21
C LEU A 261 -8.65 19.83 -2.78
N ARG A 262 -8.67 19.68 -4.11
CA ARG A 262 -9.78 19.08 -4.85
C ARG A 262 -9.75 17.55 -4.80
N SER A 263 -10.93 16.95 -4.64
CA SER A 263 -11.16 15.50 -4.63
C SER A 263 -10.51 14.76 -3.47
N THR A 264 -10.53 13.43 -3.53
CA THR A 264 -10.25 12.48 -2.44
C THR A 264 -9.63 11.19 -2.99
N LYS A 265 -9.45 10.16 -2.14
CA LYS A 265 -8.98 8.82 -2.52
C LYS A 265 -9.53 8.33 -3.87
N GLY A 266 -8.64 7.77 -4.68
CA GLY A 266 -8.97 7.21 -6.00
C GLY A 266 -8.94 8.21 -7.14
N ASP A 267 -8.68 9.49 -6.88
CA ASP A 267 -8.59 10.55 -7.89
C ASP A 267 -7.17 11.14 -7.99
N VAL A 268 -6.79 11.66 -9.15
CA VAL A 268 -5.46 12.25 -9.41
C VAL A 268 -5.39 13.77 -9.23
N TYR A 269 -6.49 14.42 -8.84
CA TYR A 269 -6.46 15.79 -8.29
C TYR A 269 -5.63 15.85 -7.00
N GLU A 270 -5.12 17.03 -6.64
CA GLU A 270 -4.22 17.27 -5.50
C GLU A 270 -4.75 16.63 -4.21
N GLY A 271 -6.05 16.71 -3.96
CA GLY A 271 -6.65 16.15 -2.75
C GLY A 271 -6.63 14.63 -2.67
N GLY A 272 -6.44 13.92 -3.80
CA GLY A 272 -6.32 12.46 -3.86
C GLY A 272 -4.88 11.93 -3.79
N ILE A 273 -3.89 12.76 -4.14
CA ILE A 273 -2.49 12.35 -4.31
C ILE A 273 -1.48 13.10 -3.45
N ARG A 274 -1.77 14.32 -3.00
CA ARG A 274 -0.91 15.07 -2.10
C ARG A 274 -1.14 14.55 -0.68
N VAL A 275 -0.07 14.24 0.04
CA VAL A 275 -0.10 13.60 1.36
C VAL A 275 0.88 14.27 2.31
N PRO A 276 0.69 14.19 3.64
CA PRO A 276 1.68 14.76 4.55
C PRO A 276 3.00 14.02 4.42
N TYR A 277 4.11 14.73 4.62
CA TYR A 277 5.43 14.13 4.69
C TYR A 277 6.34 14.91 5.62
N PHE A 278 6.74 14.26 6.72
CA PHE A 278 7.62 14.81 7.73
C PHE A 278 8.78 13.85 7.96
N MET A 279 10.02 14.37 7.98
CA MET A 279 11.21 13.59 8.31
C MET A 279 11.99 14.30 9.43
N ARG A 280 12.15 13.64 10.58
CA ARG A 280 12.92 14.14 11.71
C ARG A 280 14.16 13.29 11.94
N TRP A 281 15.32 13.93 12.01
CA TRP A 281 16.59 13.31 12.40
C TRP A 281 17.52 14.35 13.05
N PRO A 282 17.48 14.51 14.39
CA PRO A 282 18.13 15.65 15.06
C PRO A 282 19.63 15.79 14.80
N LYS A 283 20.37 14.67 14.75
CA LYS A 283 21.82 14.66 14.52
C LYS A 283 22.23 14.98 13.07
N GLY A 284 21.34 14.74 12.10
CA GLY A 284 21.70 14.76 10.68
C GLY A 284 20.95 15.77 9.80
N MET A 285 19.89 16.41 10.32
CA MET A 285 19.02 17.29 9.53
C MET A 285 18.69 18.61 10.25
N PRO A 286 18.46 19.70 9.51
CA PRO A 286 18.01 20.96 10.10
C PRO A 286 16.60 20.81 10.70
N ALA A 287 16.38 21.45 11.84
CA ALA A 287 15.07 21.55 12.44
C ALA A 287 14.24 22.67 11.78
N GLY A 288 12.96 22.39 11.53
CA GLY A 288 11.97 23.37 11.05
C GLY A 288 12.15 23.79 9.59
N PHE A 289 12.82 22.97 8.77
CA PHE A 289 13.00 23.28 7.35
C PHE A 289 11.76 22.85 6.56
N LYS A 290 11.18 23.79 5.80
CA LYS A 290 10.02 23.55 4.95
C LYS A 290 10.37 23.81 3.49
N THR A 291 9.88 22.96 2.61
CA THR A 291 10.11 23.10 1.16
C THR A 291 8.84 22.85 0.36
N ASP A 292 8.67 23.64 -0.71
CA ASP A 292 7.60 23.53 -1.69
C ASP A 292 8.01 22.75 -2.95
N LYS A 293 9.25 22.23 -2.98
CA LYS A 293 9.73 21.39 -4.08
C LYS A 293 8.95 20.09 -4.13
N ILE A 294 8.61 19.67 -5.34
CA ILE A 294 7.88 18.43 -5.53
C ILE A 294 8.77 17.23 -5.18
N ALA A 295 8.20 16.30 -4.43
CA ALA A 295 8.78 14.99 -4.11
C ALA A 295 7.68 13.93 -4.07
N SER A 296 8.07 12.67 -4.12
CA SER A 296 7.14 11.54 -4.15
C SER A 296 7.64 10.39 -3.30
N HIS A 297 6.73 9.51 -2.89
CA HIS A 297 7.01 8.26 -2.19
C HIS A 297 8.10 7.38 -2.84
N ILE A 298 8.27 7.42 -4.17
CA ILE A 298 9.39 6.74 -4.86
C ILE A 298 10.77 7.28 -4.46
N ASP A 299 10.86 8.53 -4.01
CA ASP A 299 12.11 9.19 -3.63
C ASP A 299 12.57 8.79 -2.21
N VAL A 300 11.70 8.17 -1.40
CA VAL A 300 11.99 7.83 0.01
C VAL A 300 13.10 6.80 0.12
N LEU A 301 13.02 5.70 -0.64
CA LEU A 301 14.03 4.65 -0.60
C LEU A 301 15.44 5.15 -0.99
N PRO A 302 15.68 5.76 -2.16
CA PRO A 302 17.01 6.24 -2.51
C PRO A 302 17.54 7.28 -1.51
N THR A 303 16.66 8.10 -0.93
CA THR A 303 17.03 9.04 0.15
C THR A 303 17.48 8.31 1.41
N LEU A 304 16.72 7.31 1.86
CA LEU A 304 17.06 6.51 3.05
C LEU A 304 18.39 5.76 2.87
N LEU A 305 18.63 5.18 1.69
CA LEU A 305 19.90 4.54 1.37
C LEU A 305 21.08 5.50 1.49
N SER A 306 20.92 6.72 0.95
CA SER A 306 21.93 7.79 1.03
C SER A 306 22.19 8.24 2.48
N LEU A 307 21.14 8.54 3.25
CA LEU A 307 21.25 8.96 4.65
C LEU A 307 21.88 7.89 5.55
N CYS A 308 21.58 6.62 5.28
CA CYS A 308 22.05 5.48 6.06
C CYS A 308 23.38 4.90 5.56
N ASN A 309 23.92 5.40 4.45
CA ASN A 309 25.09 4.84 3.78
C ASN A 309 24.93 3.33 3.55
N VAL A 310 23.80 2.97 2.93
CA VAL A 310 23.47 1.63 2.47
C VAL A 310 23.61 1.61 0.95
N ASP A 311 24.41 0.69 0.43
CA ASP A 311 24.60 0.52 -1.01
C ASP A 311 23.41 -0.22 -1.61
N SER A 312 22.95 0.18 -2.80
CA SER A 312 22.03 -0.61 -3.61
C SER A 312 22.79 -1.41 -4.68
N PRO A 313 22.25 -2.57 -5.10
CA PRO A 313 22.76 -3.28 -6.27
C PRO A 313 22.80 -2.36 -7.49
N SER A 314 23.90 -2.41 -8.26
CA SER A 314 24.12 -1.48 -9.38
C SER A 314 23.13 -1.65 -10.54
N ASP A 315 22.49 -2.81 -10.61
CA ASP A 315 21.45 -3.18 -11.58
C ASP A 315 20.03 -2.88 -11.08
N LEU A 316 19.84 -2.56 -9.80
CA LEU A 316 18.56 -2.12 -9.26
C LEU A 316 18.28 -0.67 -9.69
N ARG A 317 17.52 -0.51 -10.77
CA ARG A 317 17.07 0.80 -11.26
C ARG A 317 15.93 1.33 -10.40
N MET A 318 16.15 2.40 -9.64
CA MET A 318 15.08 3.16 -8.98
C MET A 318 14.56 4.27 -9.91
N ASP A 319 13.26 4.61 -9.79
CA ASP A 319 12.67 5.76 -10.49
C ASP A 319 12.73 7.03 -9.63
N GLY A 320 12.83 6.89 -8.30
CA GLY A 320 13.01 8.00 -7.38
C GLY A 320 14.42 8.60 -7.40
N VAL A 321 14.54 9.79 -6.81
CA VAL A 321 15.83 10.50 -6.66
C VAL A 321 16.17 10.67 -5.18
N ASP A 322 17.46 10.79 -4.88
CA ASP A 322 17.93 11.11 -3.54
C ASP A 322 17.61 12.58 -3.17
N LEU A 323 16.77 12.76 -2.14
CA LEU A 323 16.37 14.07 -1.62
C LEU A 323 17.39 14.65 -0.63
N THR A 324 18.45 13.92 -0.26
CA THR A 324 19.48 14.36 0.69
C THR A 324 20.02 15.77 0.39
N PRO A 325 20.33 16.15 -0.86
CA PRO A 325 20.79 17.51 -1.17
C PRO A 325 19.77 18.60 -0.81
N LEU A 326 18.48 18.31 -0.94
CA LEU A 326 17.39 19.26 -0.64
C LEU A 326 17.13 19.36 0.88
N ILE A 327 17.09 18.23 1.57
CA ILE A 327 16.65 18.16 2.97
C ILE A 327 17.74 18.54 3.99
N ARG A 328 19.00 18.68 3.56
CA ARG A 328 20.11 19.15 4.42
C ARG A 328 20.13 20.67 4.63
N GLY A 329 19.17 21.42 4.07
CA GLY A 329 18.98 22.85 4.36
C GLY A 329 19.99 23.78 3.71
N HIS A 330 20.67 23.33 2.66
CA HIS A 330 21.51 24.18 1.82
C HIS A 330 20.75 24.58 0.56
N GLU A 331 21.00 25.80 0.07
CA GLU A 331 20.50 26.21 -1.23
C GLU A 331 21.17 25.33 -2.29
N VAL A 332 20.36 24.54 -2.98
CA VAL A 332 20.79 23.64 -4.05
C VAL A 332 20.04 24.02 -5.32
N GLU A 333 20.74 24.02 -6.46
CA GLU A 333 20.05 23.96 -7.75
C GLU A 333 19.33 22.62 -7.81
N TRP A 334 18.01 22.66 -7.65
CA TRP A 334 17.17 21.47 -7.63
C TRP A 334 16.73 21.08 -9.03
N LEU A 335 16.53 19.78 -9.23
CA LEU A 335 16.13 19.20 -10.50
C LEU A 335 14.75 19.73 -10.95
N ASP A 336 14.67 20.18 -12.20
CA ASP A 336 13.38 20.30 -12.89
C ASP A 336 12.94 18.90 -13.33
N ARG A 337 11.81 18.43 -12.80
CA ARG A 337 11.31 17.07 -13.01
C ARG A 337 9.81 17.02 -13.19
N THR A 338 9.37 15.94 -13.81
CA THR A 338 7.96 15.56 -13.92
C THR A 338 7.73 14.30 -13.08
N LEU A 339 6.73 14.34 -12.21
CA LEU A 339 6.20 13.17 -11.51
C LEU A 339 5.00 12.64 -12.27
N PHE A 340 4.97 11.33 -12.50
CA PHE A 340 3.82 10.67 -13.11
C PHE A 340 3.06 9.87 -12.06
N ILE A 341 1.76 10.14 -11.96
CA ILE A 341 0.91 9.48 -10.96
C ILE A 341 -0.32 8.96 -11.67
N GLN A 342 -0.66 7.70 -11.41
CA GLN A 342 -1.79 7.06 -12.05
C GLN A 342 -2.47 6.08 -11.10
N THR A 343 -3.76 5.84 -11.34
CA THR A 343 -4.46 4.65 -10.84
C THR A 343 -5.36 4.10 -11.93
N HIS A 344 -5.47 2.78 -12.01
CA HIS A 344 -6.47 2.15 -12.87
C HIS A 344 -6.98 0.88 -12.18
N ARG A 345 -8.17 0.41 -12.58
CA ARG A 345 -8.73 -0.86 -12.10
C ARG A 345 -8.93 -1.75 -13.31
N GLY A 346 -8.28 -2.90 -13.31
CA GLY A 346 -8.32 -3.84 -14.44
C GLY A 346 -7.34 -4.98 -14.25
N SER A 347 -7.12 -5.74 -15.32
CA SER A 347 -6.26 -6.93 -15.32
C SER A 347 -4.85 -6.70 -15.90
N ARG A 348 -4.58 -5.50 -16.44
CA ARG A 348 -3.31 -5.13 -17.09
C ARG A 348 -3.15 -3.60 -17.14
N PRO A 349 -1.91 -3.08 -17.23
CA PRO A 349 -1.66 -1.64 -17.32
C PRO A 349 -2.48 -0.98 -18.44
N ARG A 350 -3.01 0.21 -18.15
CA ARG A 350 -3.87 0.93 -19.08
C ARG A 350 -3.48 2.39 -19.23
N GLN A 351 -3.15 2.80 -20.44
CA GLN A 351 -2.81 4.19 -20.75
C GLN A 351 -4.03 5.11 -20.56
N TYR A 352 -3.77 6.31 -20.03
CA TYR A 352 -4.71 7.41 -19.76
C TYR A 352 -5.80 7.15 -18.73
N HIS A 353 -5.83 6.01 -18.05
CA HIS A 353 -6.85 5.78 -17.03
C HIS A 353 -6.45 6.52 -15.76
N ASN A 354 -7.15 7.61 -15.44
CA ASN A 354 -7.01 8.43 -14.23
C ASN A 354 -5.53 8.68 -13.88
N CYS A 355 -4.87 9.47 -14.72
CA CYS A 355 -3.43 9.72 -14.67
C CYS A 355 -3.09 11.21 -14.64
N THR A 356 -1.89 11.54 -14.21
CA THR A 356 -1.36 12.90 -14.24
C THR A 356 0.15 12.93 -14.48
N ALA A 357 0.61 13.98 -15.17
CA ALA A 357 1.99 14.42 -15.23
C ALA A 357 2.08 15.75 -14.47
N LEU A 358 2.92 15.81 -13.44
CA LEU A 358 3.02 16.93 -12.51
C LEU A 358 4.44 17.48 -12.49
N THR A 359 4.58 18.77 -12.80
CA THR A 359 5.83 19.52 -12.69
C THR A 359 5.78 20.44 -11.46
N GLN A 360 6.84 21.22 -11.24
CA GLN A 360 6.85 22.22 -10.17
C GLN A 360 5.73 23.27 -10.35
N ARG A 361 5.27 23.57 -11.57
CA ARG A 361 4.23 24.57 -11.79
C ARG A 361 2.95 24.00 -12.37
N TYR A 362 3.06 23.20 -13.43
CA TYR A 362 1.91 22.73 -14.19
C TYR A 362 1.57 21.28 -13.89
N LYS A 363 0.28 20.99 -13.95
CA LYS A 363 -0.26 19.64 -13.80
C LYS A 363 -1.21 19.32 -14.93
N TRP A 364 -0.88 18.29 -15.69
CA TRP A 364 -1.71 17.73 -16.76
C TRP A 364 -2.42 16.47 -16.25
N LEU A 365 -3.70 16.31 -16.55
CA LEU A 365 -4.51 15.16 -16.14
C LEU A 365 -5.11 14.48 -17.38
N GLY A 366 -5.21 13.14 -17.34
CA GLY A 366 -5.88 12.31 -18.33
C GLY A 366 -7.00 11.50 -17.69
N TYR A 367 -8.23 11.68 -18.21
CA TYR A 367 -9.47 11.10 -17.68
C TYR A 367 -9.59 11.16 -16.13
N PRO A 368 -9.45 12.34 -15.50
CA PRO A 368 -9.56 12.45 -14.06
C PRO A 368 -10.96 12.04 -13.58
N GLY A 369 -11.07 11.59 -12.32
CA GLY A 369 -12.34 11.10 -11.74
C GLY A 369 -12.79 9.71 -12.24
N THR A 370 -11.99 9.01 -13.06
CA THR A 370 -12.33 7.68 -13.58
C THR A 370 -11.72 6.51 -12.80
N GLY A 371 -10.95 6.78 -11.73
CA GLY A 371 -10.21 5.76 -10.97
C GLY A 371 -11.08 4.68 -10.30
N GLY A 372 -12.37 4.95 -10.10
CA GLY A 372 -13.34 3.96 -9.58
C GLY A 372 -13.88 2.98 -10.63
N GLN A 373 -13.67 3.23 -11.92
CA GLN A 373 -14.27 2.44 -13.00
C GLN A 373 -13.42 1.23 -13.35
N TRP A 374 -14.02 0.04 -13.43
CA TRP A 374 -13.34 -1.20 -13.80
C TRP A 374 -13.19 -1.32 -15.32
N ASP A 375 -12.01 -1.67 -15.81
CA ASP A 375 -11.69 -1.82 -17.24
C ASP A 375 -12.15 -0.62 -18.09
N PHE A 376 -11.97 0.62 -17.58
CA PHE A 376 -12.44 1.86 -18.19
C PHE A 376 -11.91 2.13 -19.61
N GLU A 377 -12.80 2.25 -20.61
CA GLU A 377 -12.40 2.52 -22.00
C GLU A 377 -11.81 3.91 -22.25
N THR A 378 -10.49 3.97 -22.39
CA THR A 378 -9.75 5.16 -22.80
C THR A 378 -9.63 5.25 -24.33
N SER A 379 -9.75 6.46 -24.86
CA SER A 379 -9.45 6.79 -26.26
C SER A 379 -8.01 7.29 -26.34
N SER A 380 -7.18 6.66 -27.18
CA SER A 380 -5.82 7.13 -27.42
C SER A 380 -5.74 8.31 -28.38
N THR A 381 -6.79 8.55 -29.18
CA THR A 381 -6.81 9.59 -30.21
C THR A 381 -7.35 10.92 -29.70
N ASP A 382 -8.27 10.90 -28.72
CA ASP A 382 -8.91 12.09 -28.17
C ASP A 382 -9.23 11.85 -26.68
N PRO A 383 -8.20 11.76 -25.81
CA PRO A 383 -8.43 11.54 -24.40
C PRO A 383 -8.97 12.80 -23.73
N VAL A 384 -9.80 12.65 -22.70
CA VAL A 384 -10.23 13.77 -21.86
C VAL A 384 -9.00 14.29 -21.11
N MET A 385 -8.64 15.54 -21.33
CA MET A 385 -7.46 16.16 -20.71
C MET A 385 -7.84 17.45 -19.99
N GLU A 386 -7.13 17.72 -18.90
CA GLU A 386 -7.20 18.98 -18.16
C GLU A 386 -5.77 19.47 -17.88
N LEU A 387 -5.57 20.79 -17.82
CA LEU A 387 -4.31 21.41 -17.41
C LEU A 387 -4.56 22.48 -16.35
N TYR A 388 -3.76 22.48 -15.30
CA TYR A 388 -3.80 23.45 -14.20
C TYR A 388 -2.42 24.07 -13.92
N ASP A 389 -2.43 25.32 -13.47
CA ASP A 389 -1.25 26.04 -12.96
C ASP A 389 -1.29 26.03 -11.43
N LEU A 390 -0.51 25.15 -10.79
CA LEU A 390 -0.55 24.92 -9.35
C LEU A 390 0.10 26.04 -8.52
N GLU A 391 0.87 26.94 -9.14
CA GLU A 391 1.39 28.13 -8.44
C GLU A 391 0.27 29.14 -8.20
N ASP A 392 -0.61 29.33 -9.18
CA ASP A 392 -1.72 30.29 -9.12
C ASP A 392 -3.04 29.66 -8.64
N ASP A 393 -3.21 28.35 -8.83
CA ASP A 393 -4.43 27.58 -8.58
C ASP A 393 -4.13 26.19 -7.95
N PRO A 394 -3.67 26.15 -6.68
CA PRO A 394 -3.39 24.90 -5.98
C PRO A 394 -4.64 24.04 -5.70
N GLY A 395 -5.84 24.61 -5.86
CA GLY A 395 -7.13 23.92 -5.71
C GLY A 395 -7.65 23.30 -7.00
N GLU A 396 -6.98 23.50 -8.14
CA GLU A 396 -7.37 22.97 -9.45
C GLU A 396 -8.81 23.38 -9.85
N GLU A 397 -9.15 24.65 -9.64
CA GLU A 397 -10.47 25.22 -9.95
C GLU A 397 -10.58 25.74 -11.40
N LYS A 398 -9.47 26.16 -12.01
CA LYS A 398 -9.41 26.86 -13.30
C LYS A 398 -8.60 26.06 -14.34
N GLU A 399 -9.33 25.35 -15.19
CA GLU A 399 -8.75 24.64 -16.35
C GLU A 399 -8.20 25.64 -17.38
N ILE A 400 -6.97 25.43 -17.84
CA ILE A 400 -6.24 26.32 -18.78
C ILE A 400 -5.71 25.63 -20.04
N GLY A 401 -6.02 24.37 -20.28
CA GLY A 401 -5.50 23.57 -21.39
C GLY A 401 -5.83 24.16 -22.75
N GLY A 402 -7.03 24.72 -22.93
CA GLY A 402 -7.41 25.43 -24.15
C GLY A 402 -6.59 26.70 -24.43
N GLN A 403 -5.91 27.25 -23.42
CA GLN A 403 -5.05 28.43 -23.53
C GLN A 403 -3.57 28.06 -23.77
N MET A 404 -3.16 26.83 -23.46
CA MET A 404 -1.77 26.36 -23.56
C MET A 404 -1.65 25.01 -24.30
N PRO A 405 -2.12 24.92 -25.56
CA PRO A 405 -2.19 23.64 -26.30
C PRO A 405 -0.83 22.98 -26.53
N ASP A 406 0.24 23.77 -26.71
CA ASP A 406 1.60 23.23 -26.91
C ASP A 406 2.13 22.56 -25.64
N LEU A 407 1.81 23.10 -24.46
CA LEU A 407 2.19 22.52 -23.17
C LEU A 407 1.41 21.23 -22.90
N VAL A 408 0.11 21.21 -23.20
CA VAL A 408 -0.71 19.98 -23.13
C VAL A 408 -0.11 18.89 -24.01
N ALA A 409 0.25 19.21 -25.25
CA ALA A 409 0.85 18.25 -26.17
C ALA A 409 2.20 17.72 -25.67
N GLN A 410 3.03 18.59 -25.09
CA GLN A 410 4.32 18.21 -24.51
C GLN A 410 4.16 17.31 -23.28
N MET A 411 3.35 17.68 -22.29
CA MET A 411 3.15 16.88 -21.09
C MET A 411 2.48 15.53 -21.37
N LYS A 412 1.55 15.49 -22.34
CA LYS A 412 0.99 14.22 -22.84
C LYS A 412 2.09 13.33 -23.43
N LYS A 413 2.98 13.89 -24.26
CA LYS A 413 4.09 13.13 -24.85
C LYS A 413 5.04 12.60 -23.79
N ASP A 414 5.32 13.38 -22.75
CA ASP A 414 6.15 12.94 -21.63
C ASP A 414 5.48 11.81 -20.84
N TYR A 415 4.16 11.90 -20.63
CA TYR A 415 3.37 10.81 -20.05
C TYR A 415 3.38 9.55 -20.92
N ASP A 416 3.24 9.67 -22.24
CA ASP A 416 3.26 8.53 -23.16
C ASP A 416 4.60 7.80 -23.09
N ALA A 417 5.71 8.56 -23.10
CA ALA A 417 7.05 7.99 -22.95
C ALA A 417 7.26 7.31 -21.60
N TRP A 418 6.75 7.91 -20.51
CA TRP A 418 6.78 7.30 -19.19
C TRP A 418 5.98 5.99 -19.15
N PHE A 419 4.73 6.01 -19.65
CA PHE A 419 3.86 4.84 -19.64
C PHE A 419 4.47 3.68 -20.44
N ASP A 420 5.01 3.95 -21.62
CA ASP A 420 5.69 2.95 -22.44
C ASP A 420 6.90 2.34 -21.71
N ASP A 421 7.67 3.13 -20.94
CA ASP A 421 8.79 2.63 -20.13
C ASP A 421 8.28 1.75 -18.97
N VAL A 422 7.37 2.24 -18.13
CA VAL A 422 6.96 1.53 -16.91
C VAL A 422 6.02 0.34 -17.15
N ALA A 423 5.35 0.26 -18.30
CA ALA A 423 4.40 -0.81 -18.61
C ALA A 423 4.96 -1.91 -19.54
N SER A 424 6.11 -1.69 -20.18
CA SER A 424 6.67 -2.58 -21.23
C SER A 424 6.92 -4.02 -20.78
N ASP A 425 7.39 -4.21 -19.55
CA ASP A 425 7.74 -5.51 -18.96
C ASP A 425 6.90 -5.85 -17.73
N TRP A 426 5.67 -5.31 -17.65
CA TRP A 426 4.80 -5.54 -16.50
C TRP A 426 4.51 -7.03 -16.27
N GLN A 427 4.78 -7.51 -15.05
CA GLN A 427 4.44 -8.85 -14.58
C GLN A 427 3.97 -8.79 -13.13
N ALA A 428 2.78 -9.34 -12.86
CA ALA A 428 2.26 -9.46 -11.51
C ALA A 428 2.95 -10.59 -10.73
N GLY A 429 2.94 -10.49 -9.40
CA GLY A 429 3.39 -11.56 -8.53
C GLY A 429 2.62 -12.87 -8.73
N VAL A 430 3.32 -13.98 -8.48
CA VAL A 430 2.82 -15.35 -8.65
C VAL A 430 2.76 -16.04 -7.29
N ILE A 431 1.65 -16.72 -7.00
CA ILE A 431 1.49 -17.46 -5.75
C ILE A 431 2.10 -18.86 -5.90
N HIS A 432 3.03 -19.24 -5.03
CA HIS A 432 3.64 -20.56 -5.12
C HIS A 432 2.88 -21.57 -4.27
N ILE A 433 2.48 -22.69 -4.88
CA ILE A 433 1.69 -23.76 -4.27
C ILE A 433 2.53 -25.03 -4.21
N GLY A 434 2.49 -25.72 -3.06
CA GLY A 434 3.32 -26.90 -2.80
C GLY A 434 4.74 -26.57 -2.35
N ASN A 435 5.00 -25.35 -1.90
CA ASN A 435 6.24 -24.98 -1.22
C ASN A 435 6.10 -25.16 0.30
N SER A 436 7.12 -25.66 0.99
CA SER A 436 7.09 -25.82 2.45
C SER A 436 7.06 -24.50 3.23
N ALA A 437 7.42 -23.38 2.60
CA ALA A 437 7.34 -22.04 3.20
C ALA A 437 5.88 -21.60 3.48
N GLU A 438 4.91 -22.17 2.76
CA GLU A 438 3.48 -21.99 3.01
C GLU A 438 2.69 -23.23 2.55
N ASN A 439 2.49 -24.19 3.44
CA ASN A 439 1.59 -25.33 3.20
C ASN A 439 0.90 -25.75 4.52
N PRO A 440 -0.45 -25.71 4.61
CA PRO A 440 -1.38 -25.28 3.57
C PRO A 440 -1.35 -23.76 3.36
N LEU A 441 -1.82 -23.31 2.19
CA LEU A 441 -2.06 -21.90 1.90
C LEU A 441 -3.54 -21.65 1.60
N THR A 442 -3.97 -20.39 1.73
CA THR A 442 -5.32 -19.97 1.34
C THR A 442 -5.24 -19.06 0.13
N LEU A 443 -5.98 -19.42 -0.92
CA LEU A 443 -6.25 -18.59 -2.08
C LEU A 443 -7.53 -17.79 -1.83
N CYS A 444 -7.38 -16.50 -1.56
CA CYS A 444 -8.53 -15.61 -1.46
C CYS A 444 -9.03 -15.28 -2.86
N ARG A 445 -10.32 -15.50 -3.13
CA ARG A 445 -10.86 -15.17 -4.44
C ARG A 445 -10.86 -13.67 -4.66
N TYR A 446 -11.37 -12.91 -3.69
CA TYR A 446 -11.54 -11.47 -3.89
C TYR A 446 -10.20 -10.73 -4.00
N GLN A 447 -9.21 -11.10 -3.18
CA GLN A 447 -7.91 -10.43 -3.19
C GLN A 447 -7.00 -10.94 -4.30
N ASP A 448 -6.94 -12.26 -4.52
CA ASP A 448 -5.82 -12.86 -5.24
C ASP A 448 -6.18 -13.35 -6.64
N SER A 449 -7.46 -13.64 -6.92
CA SER A 449 -7.90 -14.09 -8.24
C SER A 449 -7.85 -12.92 -9.22
N GLU A 450 -7.45 -13.18 -10.47
CA GLU A 450 -7.69 -12.27 -11.58
C GLU A 450 -9.18 -12.15 -11.89
N TYR A 451 -9.59 -11.00 -12.43
CA TYR A 451 -10.98 -10.73 -12.83
C TYR A 451 -11.07 -10.27 -14.29
N ILE A 452 -12.10 -10.73 -15.00
CA ILE A 452 -12.50 -10.25 -16.33
C ILE A 452 -13.95 -9.77 -16.23
N SER A 453 -14.22 -8.51 -16.55
CA SER A 453 -15.58 -7.94 -16.49
C SER A 453 -16.29 -8.23 -15.15
N GLU A 454 -15.56 -8.03 -14.04
CA GLU A 454 -16.00 -8.29 -12.66
C GLU A 454 -16.22 -9.76 -12.25
N LEU A 455 -15.90 -10.73 -13.12
CA LEU A 455 -15.97 -12.15 -12.79
C LEU A 455 -14.59 -12.72 -12.45
N PRO A 456 -14.47 -13.54 -11.40
CA PRO A 456 -13.22 -14.22 -11.08
C PRO A 456 -12.83 -15.18 -12.19
N HIS A 457 -11.55 -15.21 -12.53
CA HIS A 457 -11.01 -15.99 -13.64
C HIS A 457 -9.90 -16.97 -13.24
N GLY A 458 -9.60 -17.06 -11.93
CA GLY A 458 -8.56 -17.93 -11.38
C GLY A 458 -7.34 -17.15 -10.88
N TRP A 459 -6.42 -17.87 -10.27
CA TRP A 459 -5.23 -17.32 -9.62
C TRP A 459 -3.99 -17.53 -10.49
N ARG A 460 -3.08 -16.55 -10.52
CA ARG A 460 -1.73 -16.74 -11.08
C ARG A 460 -0.92 -17.53 -10.07
N VAL A 461 -0.52 -18.74 -10.44
CA VAL A 461 0.17 -19.65 -9.52
C VAL A 461 1.34 -20.34 -10.19
N LYS A 462 2.27 -20.75 -9.34
CA LYS A 462 3.34 -21.70 -9.64
C LYS A 462 3.11 -22.95 -8.80
N ILE A 463 2.85 -24.08 -9.44
CA ILE A 463 2.87 -25.38 -8.78
C ILE A 463 4.33 -25.83 -8.70
N GLU A 464 4.92 -25.82 -7.51
CA GLU A 464 6.36 -26.12 -7.33
C GLU A 464 6.66 -27.62 -7.43
N GLN A 465 5.69 -28.49 -7.13
CA GLN A 465 5.85 -29.95 -7.09
C GLN A 465 4.69 -30.65 -7.78
N SER A 466 4.95 -31.62 -8.66
CA SER A 466 3.88 -32.48 -9.16
C SER A 466 3.39 -33.40 -8.04
N GLY A 467 2.09 -33.70 -8.01
CA GLY A 467 1.52 -34.70 -7.10
C GLY A 467 0.08 -34.42 -6.70
N THR A 468 -0.36 -35.03 -5.59
CA THR A 468 -1.74 -34.92 -5.14
C THR A 468 -1.94 -33.66 -4.29
N TYR A 469 -2.94 -32.86 -4.64
CA TYR A 469 -3.38 -31.68 -3.90
C TYR A 469 -4.79 -31.86 -3.37
N LYS A 470 -5.00 -31.48 -2.12
CA LYS A 470 -6.31 -31.39 -1.47
C LYS A 470 -6.77 -29.94 -1.47
N PHE A 471 -7.94 -29.71 -2.04
CA PHE A 471 -8.57 -28.39 -2.11
C PHE A 471 -9.82 -28.38 -1.25
N ARG A 472 -9.90 -27.44 -0.30
CA ARG A 472 -11.07 -27.22 0.56
C ARG A 472 -11.68 -25.86 0.25
N ILE A 473 -12.88 -25.84 -0.33
CA ILE A 473 -13.56 -24.60 -0.72
C ILE A 473 -14.48 -24.07 0.39
N ASN A 474 -14.48 -22.76 0.62
CA ASN A 474 -15.46 -22.11 1.48
C ASN A 474 -16.81 -21.95 0.76
N ARG A 475 -17.64 -22.99 0.71
CA ARG A 475 -18.98 -22.92 0.09
C ARG A 475 -20.06 -22.28 0.96
N GLU A 476 -19.68 -21.74 2.13
CA GLU A 476 -20.58 -21.13 3.13
C GLU A 476 -21.85 -22.01 3.38
N SER A 477 -23.05 -21.48 3.12
CA SER A 477 -24.33 -22.15 3.37
C SER A 477 -24.86 -22.95 2.17
N LEU A 478 -24.15 -22.94 1.03
CA LEU A 478 -24.53 -23.73 -0.13
C LEU A 478 -24.38 -25.21 0.22
N ASN A 479 -25.47 -25.95 0.41
CA ASN A 479 -25.42 -27.33 0.96
C ASN A 479 -25.73 -28.45 -0.06
N GLY A 480 -26.10 -28.16 -1.30
CA GLY A 480 -26.47 -29.19 -2.29
C GLY A 480 -25.30 -30.10 -2.73
N ALA A 481 -25.61 -31.27 -3.28
CA ALA A 481 -24.60 -32.12 -3.93
C ALA A 481 -24.09 -31.49 -5.23
N GLY A 482 -22.93 -31.94 -5.72
CA GLY A 482 -22.35 -31.47 -6.97
C GLY A 482 -20.89 -31.87 -7.14
N ALA A 483 -20.02 -30.93 -7.53
CA ALA A 483 -18.61 -31.22 -7.75
C ALA A 483 -17.70 -30.00 -7.51
N LEU A 484 -16.46 -30.27 -7.09
CA LEU A 484 -15.36 -29.31 -7.17
C LEU A 484 -14.62 -29.55 -8.49
N GLY A 485 -14.39 -28.48 -9.24
CA GLY A 485 -13.65 -28.53 -10.49
C GLY A 485 -12.33 -27.77 -10.39
N VAL A 486 -11.31 -28.29 -11.07
CA VAL A 486 -10.00 -27.66 -11.23
C VAL A 486 -9.62 -27.66 -12.70
N GLN A 487 -9.12 -26.51 -13.18
CA GLN A 487 -8.55 -26.33 -14.50
C GLN A 487 -7.11 -25.87 -14.33
N TRP A 488 -6.18 -26.68 -14.84
CA TRP A 488 -4.74 -26.44 -14.74
C TRP A 488 -4.05 -26.82 -16.05
N GLN A 489 -3.37 -25.86 -16.68
CA GLN A 489 -2.60 -26.07 -17.94
C GLN A 489 -3.37 -26.85 -19.04
N GLY A 490 -4.66 -26.54 -19.21
CA GLY A 490 -5.52 -27.19 -20.20
C GLY A 490 -6.17 -28.51 -19.74
N ASN A 491 -5.75 -29.06 -18.60
CA ASN A 491 -6.35 -30.25 -18.00
C ASN A 491 -7.49 -29.86 -17.06
N SER A 492 -8.66 -30.46 -17.29
CA SER A 492 -9.85 -30.26 -16.47
C SER A 492 -10.13 -31.51 -15.66
N GLN A 493 -10.27 -31.35 -14.35
CA GLN A 493 -10.57 -32.44 -13.42
C GLN A 493 -11.77 -32.09 -12.56
N ARG A 494 -12.50 -33.11 -12.10
CA ARG A 494 -13.69 -32.96 -11.26
C ARG A 494 -13.67 -33.99 -10.14
N SER A 495 -13.94 -33.53 -8.92
CA SER A 495 -14.17 -34.38 -7.76
C SER A 495 -15.63 -34.24 -7.34
N PRO A 496 -16.44 -35.33 -7.34
CA PRO A 496 -17.79 -35.29 -6.79
C PRO A 496 -17.80 -34.81 -5.34
N LEU A 497 -18.82 -34.07 -4.96
CA LEU A 497 -19.08 -33.61 -3.60
C LEU A 497 -20.50 -33.98 -3.20
N ALA A 498 -20.66 -34.73 -2.11
CA ALA A 498 -21.97 -34.91 -1.50
C ALA A 498 -22.47 -33.60 -0.88
N ALA A 499 -23.75 -33.59 -0.48
CA ALA A 499 -24.33 -32.47 0.24
C ALA A 499 -23.54 -32.17 1.53
N GLY A 500 -23.08 -30.94 1.68
CA GLY A 500 -22.25 -30.49 2.82
C GLY A 500 -20.75 -30.81 2.71
N GLU A 501 -20.30 -31.60 1.74
CA GLU A 501 -18.86 -31.81 1.51
C GLU A 501 -18.24 -30.61 0.79
N ASN A 502 -16.99 -30.29 1.10
CA ASN A 502 -16.30 -29.11 0.56
C ASN A 502 -14.87 -29.39 0.11
N THR A 503 -14.47 -30.66 0.03
CA THR A 503 -13.07 -31.05 -0.21
C THR A 503 -12.96 -31.97 -1.43
N GLY A 504 -12.06 -31.65 -2.35
CA GLY A 504 -11.69 -32.50 -3.48
C GLY A 504 -10.19 -32.76 -3.53
N ARG A 505 -9.78 -33.83 -4.21
CA ARG A 505 -8.37 -34.15 -4.48
C ARG A 505 -8.11 -34.17 -5.97
N PHE A 506 -6.99 -33.59 -6.38
CA PHE A 506 -6.61 -33.43 -7.78
C PHE A 506 -5.12 -33.64 -7.95
N GLU A 507 -4.72 -34.22 -9.07
CA GLU A 507 -3.32 -34.33 -9.46
C GLU A 507 -2.92 -33.06 -10.22
N LEU A 508 -1.88 -32.35 -9.77
CA LEU A 508 -1.34 -31.22 -10.50
C LEU A 508 0.08 -31.53 -10.94
N GLU A 509 0.43 -31.09 -12.14
CA GLU A 509 1.81 -31.10 -12.62
C GLU A 509 2.49 -29.79 -12.25
N ALA A 510 3.79 -29.85 -11.94
CA ALA A 510 4.60 -28.67 -11.67
C ALA A 510 4.64 -27.73 -12.89
N GLY A 511 4.66 -26.43 -12.61
CA GLY A 511 4.79 -25.37 -13.61
C GLY A 511 3.99 -24.13 -13.26
N ASP A 512 4.02 -23.17 -14.17
CA ASP A 512 3.39 -21.86 -13.99
C ASP A 512 2.11 -21.76 -14.81
N GLY A 513 1.17 -20.94 -14.36
CA GLY A 513 -0.02 -20.63 -15.12
C GLY A 513 -1.17 -20.12 -14.27
N LYS A 514 -2.36 -20.17 -14.86
CA LYS A 514 -3.58 -19.79 -14.17
C LYS A 514 -4.30 -21.03 -13.67
N LEU A 515 -4.49 -21.10 -12.36
CA LEU A 515 -5.27 -22.13 -11.70
C LEU A 515 -6.69 -21.63 -11.49
N GLU A 516 -7.66 -22.31 -12.10
CA GLU A 516 -9.07 -21.99 -11.93
C GLU A 516 -9.74 -23.10 -11.13
N ILE A 517 -10.43 -22.70 -10.05
CA ILE A 517 -11.14 -23.59 -9.13
C ILE A 517 -12.57 -23.10 -9.05
N TRP A 518 -13.53 -23.99 -9.31
CA TRP A 518 -14.94 -23.66 -9.25
C TRP A 518 -15.75 -24.74 -8.57
N PHE A 519 -16.90 -24.34 -8.04
CA PHE A 519 -17.86 -25.25 -7.43
C PHE A 519 -19.09 -25.35 -8.32
N GLU A 520 -19.63 -26.56 -8.46
CA GLU A 520 -20.88 -26.84 -9.16
C GLU A 520 -21.88 -27.46 -8.19
N LEU A 521 -23.14 -27.04 -8.28
CA LEU A 521 -24.29 -27.69 -7.63
C LEU A 521 -25.10 -28.42 -8.70
N GLU A 522 -25.66 -29.59 -8.39
CA GLU A 522 -26.47 -30.38 -9.34
C GLU A 522 -27.65 -29.56 -9.93
N ASP A 523 -28.31 -28.76 -9.10
CA ASP A 523 -29.50 -27.98 -9.48
C ASP A 523 -29.20 -26.65 -10.18
N ILE A 524 -27.98 -26.12 -10.02
CA ILE A 524 -27.62 -24.75 -10.44
C ILE A 524 -26.52 -24.76 -11.52
N GLY A 525 -25.71 -25.82 -11.57
CA GLY A 525 -24.46 -25.85 -12.31
C GLY A 525 -23.37 -25.05 -11.60
N ARG A 526 -22.47 -24.45 -12.37
CA ARG A 526 -21.32 -23.69 -11.85
C ARG A 526 -21.76 -22.45 -11.07
N VAL A 527 -21.28 -22.35 -9.83
CA VAL A 527 -21.52 -21.22 -8.93
C VAL A 527 -20.44 -20.17 -9.14
N THR A 528 -20.87 -18.91 -9.26
CA THR A 528 -19.98 -17.76 -9.44
C THR A 528 -19.99 -16.89 -8.18
N PHE A 529 -18.81 -16.49 -7.72
CA PHE A 529 -18.62 -15.69 -6.51
C PHE A 529 -17.85 -14.42 -6.88
N SER A 530 -18.47 -13.24 -6.83
CA SER A 530 -17.84 -11.97 -7.27
C SER A 530 -17.84 -10.85 -6.22
N SER A 531 -18.07 -11.18 -4.95
CA SER A 531 -18.15 -10.22 -3.84
C SER A 531 -16.86 -10.15 -3.02
N ASN A 532 -16.71 -9.08 -2.22
CA ASN A 532 -15.70 -8.96 -1.16
C ASN A 532 -16.14 -9.76 0.09
N LEU A 533 -16.36 -11.06 -0.11
CA LEU A 533 -16.67 -12.05 0.91
C LEU A 533 -15.65 -13.18 0.77
N THR A 534 -15.53 -14.00 1.81
CA THR A 534 -14.67 -15.18 1.81
C THR A 534 -15.31 -16.39 1.12
N ILE A 535 -16.55 -16.25 0.63
CA ILE A 535 -17.24 -17.35 -0.03
C ILE A 535 -16.49 -17.73 -1.30
N GLY A 536 -16.13 -19.01 -1.32
CA GLY A 536 -15.36 -19.80 -2.25
C GLY A 536 -13.85 -19.54 -2.24
N ASP A 537 -13.31 -18.85 -1.25
CA ASP A 537 -11.88 -18.95 -0.95
C ASP A 537 -11.49 -20.43 -0.81
N VAL A 538 -10.26 -20.76 -1.17
CA VAL A 538 -9.81 -22.15 -1.26
C VAL A 538 -8.55 -22.36 -0.45
N GLU A 539 -8.61 -23.27 0.51
CA GLU A 539 -7.41 -23.78 1.19
C GLU A 539 -6.82 -24.92 0.34
N VAL A 540 -5.53 -24.86 0.08
CA VAL A 540 -4.78 -25.79 -0.77
C VAL A 540 -3.68 -26.45 0.05
N ASP A 541 -3.65 -27.77 0.05
CA ASP A 541 -2.70 -28.59 0.81
C ASP A 541 -2.05 -29.63 -0.13
N TYR A 542 -0.73 -29.59 -0.23
CA TYR A 542 0.06 -30.58 -0.96
C TYR A 542 0.26 -31.84 -0.12
N LEU A 543 -0.15 -32.99 -0.65
CA LEU A 543 -0.15 -34.27 0.07
C LEU A 543 1.02 -35.20 -0.27
N GLY A 544 1.80 -34.89 -1.31
CA GLY A 544 2.90 -35.73 -1.82
C GLY A 544 2.63 -36.37 -3.17
#